data_AF-A0A9P7JR93-F1
#
_entry.id   AF-A0A9P7JR93-F1
#
_cell.length_a   1.000
_cell.length_b   1.000
_cell.length_c   1.000
_cell.angle_alpha   90.00
_cell.angle_beta   90.00
_cell.angle_gamma   90.00
#
_symmetry.space_group_name_H-M   'P 1'
#
loop_
_entity.id
_entity.type
_entity.pdbx_description
1 polymer ?
#
loop_
_entity_poly.entity_id
_entity_poly.type
_entity_poly.pdbx_seq_one_letter_code
_entity_poly.pdbx_strand_id
1 'polypeptide(L)'
;VCRRCYELFKKTYPDSYQDILDTYEELNMLSDAPQTIVQRTQTFQKLYRRVGSILDGAAARQGFEATLIMCGNIVNEDSSLGHVHMTPGTGGFFEKRCRASNDAIIGHMKAHVYNTTSLAAVEQAFKAT
;
A
#
# COMPACT_ATOMS: atom_id res chain seq x y z
N VAL A 1 -18.76 -10.52 -8.19
CA VAL A 1 -19.02 -11.14 -9.52
C VAL A 1 -19.85 -12.41 -9.32
N CYS A 2 -20.91 -12.62 -10.09
CA CYS A 2 -21.68 -13.87 -10.00
C CYS A 2 -20.83 -15.05 -10.49
N ARG A 3 -20.73 -16.12 -9.70
CA ARG A 3 -19.91 -17.33 -9.99
C ARG A 3 -20.17 -17.89 -11.39
N ARG A 4 -21.43 -17.84 -11.84
CA ARG A 4 -21.83 -18.31 -13.17
C ARG A 4 -21.20 -17.48 -14.31
N CYS A 5 -21.05 -16.17 -14.12
CA CYS A 5 -20.40 -15.29 -15.10
C CYS A 5 -18.90 -15.55 -15.17
N TYR A 6 -18.26 -15.81 -14.03
CA TYR A 6 -16.83 -16.11 -13.98
C TYR A 6 -16.50 -17.46 -14.64
N GLU A 7 -17.33 -18.49 -14.41
CA GLU A 7 -17.17 -19.77 -15.09
C GLU A 7 -17.41 -19.68 -16.60
N LEU A 8 -18.39 -18.89 -17.03
CA LEU A 8 -18.61 -18.63 -18.47
C LEU A 8 -17.42 -17.87 -19.07
N PHE A 9 -16.88 -16.87 -18.38
CA PHE A 9 -15.71 -16.12 -18.82
C PHE A 9 -14.48 -17.01 -19.04
N LYS A 10 -14.17 -17.90 -18.07
CA LYS A 10 -13.09 -18.88 -18.22
C LYS A 10 -13.32 -19.83 -19.39
N LYS A 11 -14.56 -20.26 -19.64
CA LYS A 11 -14.89 -21.12 -20.80
C LYS A 11 -14.74 -20.41 -22.14
N THR A 12 -15.02 -19.12 -22.20
CA THR A 12 -14.91 -18.32 -23.43
C THR A 12 -13.44 -18.02 -23.76
N TYR A 13 -12.58 -17.85 -22.74
CA TYR A 13 -11.17 -17.52 -22.89
C TYR A 13 -10.26 -18.52 -22.16
N PRO A 14 -10.29 -19.82 -22.50
CA PRO A 14 -9.63 -20.86 -21.72
C PRO A 14 -8.13 -20.67 -21.54
N ASP A 15 -7.46 -20.13 -22.57
CA ASP A 15 -6.00 -19.96 -22.59
C ASP A 15 -5.53 -18.55 -22.21
N SER A 16 -6.45 -17.59 -22.08
CA SER A 16 -6.13 -16.17 -21.90
C SER A 16 -6.94 -15.46 -20.83
N TYR A 17 -7.86 -16.14 -20.13
CA TYR A 17 -8.70 -15.50 -19.12
C TYR A 17 -7.87 -14.86 -18.00
N GLN A 18 -6.73 -15.47 -17.65
CA GLN A 18 -5.84 -14.95 -16.62
C GLN A 18 -5.15 -13.68 -17.11
N ASP A 19 -4.54 -13.73 -18.30
CA ASP A 19 -3.93 -12.56 -18.93
C ASP A 19 -4.91 -11.40 -19.11
N ILE A 20 -6.17 -11.68 -19.46
CA ILE A 20 -7.22 -10.66 -19.57
C ILE A 20 -7.52 -10.01 -18.21
N LEU A 21 -7.56 -10.79 -17.14
CA LEU A 21 -7.79 -10.26 -15.78
C LEU A 21 -6.59 -9.46 -15.30
N ASP A 22 -5.38 -9.97 -15.54
CA ASP A 22 -4.13 -9.31 -15.15
C ASP A 22 -3.98 -7.99 -15.93
N THR A 23 -4.23 -8.00 -17.25
CA THR A 23 -4.26 -6.79 -18.09
C THR A 23 -5.34 -5.81 -17.64
N TYR A 24 -6.53 -6.29 -17.23
CA TYR A 24 -7.58 -5.43 -16.71
C TYR A 24 -7.19 -4.79 -15.37
N GLU A 25 -6.50 -5.53 -14.51
CA GLU A 25 -5.99 -5.02 -13.25
C GLU A 25 -4.88 -3.99 -13.47
N GLU A 26 -3.93 -4.27 -14.37
CA GLU A 26 -2.90 -3.33 -14.82
C GLU A 26 -3.50 -2.06 -15.43
N LEU A 27 -4.49 -2.19 -16.32
CA LEU A 27 -5.19 -1.05 -16.92
C LEU A 27 -5.95 -0.24 -15.88
N ASN A 28 -6.58 -0.86 -14.88
CA ASN A 28 -7.21 -0.11 -13.79
C ASN A 28 -6.18 0.60 -12.90
N MET A 29 -5.01 0.00 -12.67
CA MET A 29 -3.91 0.67 -11.98
C MET A 29 -3.38 1.88 -12.78
N LEU A 30 -3.45 1.82 -14.12
CA LEU A 30 -3.05 2.91 -15.02
C LEU A 30 -4.17 3.94 -15.27
N SER A 31 -5.45 3.54 -15.17
CA SER A 31 -6.61 4.37 -15.52
C SER A 31 -7.20 5.13 -14.35
N ASP A 32 -6.60 5.05 -13.16
CA ASP A 32 -7.07 5.85 -12.04
C ASP A 32 -6.96 7.34 -12.43
N ALA A 33 -8.12 7.98 -12.56
CA ALA A 33 -8.18 9.42 -12.72
C ALA A 33 -7.37 10.07 -11.59
N PRO A 34 -6.67 11.20 -11.83
CA PRO A 34 -5.90 11.88 -10.79
C PRO A 34 -6.77 12.05 -9.54
N GLN A 35 -6.44 11.31 -8.49
CA GLN A 35 -7.18 11.41 -7.24
C GLN A 35 -6.84 12.76 -6.61
N THR A 36 -7.84 13.44 -6.08
CA THR A 36 -7.58 14.64 -5.27
C THR A 36 -6.83 14.23 -3.99
N ILE A 37 -6.06 15.15 -3.41
CA ILE A 37 -5.36 14.95 -2.13
C ILE A 37 -6.30 14.39 -1.05
N VAL A 38 -7.56 14.87 -1.03
CA VAL A 38 -8.60 14.40 -0.10
C VAL A 38 -8.97 12.94 -0.33
N GLN A 39 -9.19 12.53 -1.59
CA GLN A 39 -9.52 11.14 -1.93
C GLN A 39 -8.38 10.19 -1.60
N ARG A 40 -7.12 10.59 -1.86
CA ARG A 40 -5.94 9.81 -1.47
C ARG A 40 -5.86 9.63 0.04
N THR A 41 -6.05 10.72 0.78
CA THR A 41 -6.07 10.69 2.25
C THR A 41 -7.15 9.74 2.78
N GLN A 42 -8.37 9.82 2.25
CA GLN A 42 -9.47 8.94 2.67
C GLN A 42 -9.18 7.47 2.36
N THR A 43 -8.66 7.18 1.17
CA THR A 43 -8.29 5.83 0.74
C THR A 43 -7.21 5.25 1.63
N PHE A 44 -6.16 6.03 1.91
CA PHE A 44 -5.07 5.65 2.80
C PHE A 44 -5.57 5.34 4.22
N GLN A 45 -6.40 6.20 4.81
CA GLN A 45 -6.97 6.00 6.14
C GLN A 45 -7.86 4.76 6.20
N LYS A 46 -8.65 4.50 5.15
CA LYS A 46 -9.49 3.29 5.05
C LYS A 46 -8.63 2.02 5.00
N LEU A 47 -7.56 2.03 4.21
CA LEU A 47 -6.62 0.91 4.14
C LEU A 47 -5.93 0.68 5.50
N TYR A 48 -5.38 1.74 6.09
CA TYR A 48 -4.70 1.69 7.39
C TYR A 48 -5.59 1.07 8.47
N ARG A 49 -6.85 1.54 8.61
CA ARG A 49 -7.80 0.98 9.57
C ARG A 49 -8.12 -0.49 9.32
N ARG A 50 -8.29 -0.88 8.05
CA ARG A 50 -8.58 -2.27 7.67
C ARG A 50 -7.42 -3.20 8.05
N VAL A 51 -6.19 -2.81 7.72
CA VAL A 51 -5.00 -3.62 8.02
C VAL A 51 -4.76 -3.66 9.53
N GLY A 52 -4.84 -2.52 10.22
CA GLY A 52 -4.72 -2.46 11.68
C GLY A 52 -5.70 -3.39 12.39
N SER A 53 -6.97 -3.41 11.98
CA SER A 53 -7.97 -4.32 12.54
C SER A 53 -7.65 -5.81 12.31
N ILE A 54 -7.05 -6.16 11.17
CA ILE A 54 -6.59 -7.54 10.91
C ILE A 54 -5.44 -7.90 11.85
N LEU A 55 -4.45 -7.02 12.00
CA LEU A 55 -3.29 -7.23 12.87
C LEU A 55 -3.72 -7.34 14.34
N ASP A 56 -4.59 -6.45 14.81
CA ASP A 56 -5.12 -6.51 16.18
C ASP A 56 -5.93 -7.79 16.42
N GLY A 57 -6.72 -8.21 15.44
CA GLY A 57 -7.45 -9.47 15.51
C GLY A 57 -6.54 -10.71 15.56
N ALA A 58 -5.42 -10.69 14.83
CA ALA A 58 -4.42 -11.76 14.85
C ALA A 58 -3.65 -11.79 16.19
N ALA A 59 -3.29 -10.62 16.72
CA ALA A 59 -2.67 -10.50 18.04
C ALA A 59 -3.60 -11.05 19.13
N ALA A 60 -4.87 -10.63 19.16
CA ALA A 60 -5.82 -11.02 20.19
C ALA A 60 -6.20 -12.51 20.16
N ARG A 61 -6.33 -13.12 18.97
CA ARG A 61 -6.82 -14.50 18.84
C ARG A 61 -5.71 -15.54 18.75
N GLN A 62 -4.56 -15.17 18.20
CA GLN A 62 -3.50 -16.11 17.83
C GLN A 62 -2.16 -15.76 18.48
N GLY A 63 -2.05 -14.62 19.16
CA GLY A 63 -0.80 -14.14 19.75
C GLY A 63 0.22 -13.67 18.72
N PHE A 64 -0.19 -13.39 17.49
CA PHE A 64 0.71 -12.89 16.44
C PHE A 64 0.92 -11.39 16.57
N GLU A 65 2.17 -11.00 16.80
CA GLU A 65 2.55 -9.62 17.04
C GLU A 65 3.17 -9.00 15.78
N ALA A 66 2.84 -7.73 15.52
CA ALA A 66 3.28 -7.00 14.34
C ALA A 66 3.48 -5.51 14.60
N THR A 67 4.46 -4.96 13.91
CA THR A 67 4.65 -3.51 13.75
C THR A 67 4.58 -3.18 12.27
N LEU A 68 3.80 -2.18 11.90
CA LEU A 68 3.57 -1.76 10.52
C LEU A 68 3.84 -0.26 10.39
N ILE A 69 4.57 0.12 9.34
CA ILE A 69 4.71 1.50 8.89
C ILE A 69 4.06 1.60 7.52
N MET A 70 3.24 2.63 7.31
CA MET A 70 2.66 2.95 6.02
C MET A 70 2.90 4.42 5.69
N CYS A 71 3.20 4.73 4.43
CA CYS A 71 3.22 6.10 3.91
C CYS A 71 2.76 6.11 2.44
N GLY A 72 2.33 7.28 1.96
CA GLY A 72 2.06 7.45 0.52
C GLY A 72 3.35 7.62 -0.28
N ASN A 73 3.26 7.45 -1.60
CA ASN A 73 4.40 7.45 -2.53
C ASN A 73 4.43 8.67 -3.46
N ILE A 74 3.39 9.50 -3.49
CA ILE A 74 3.36 10.73 -4.28
C ILE A 74 3.88 11.87 -3.42
N VAL A 75 5.10 12.34 -3.71
CA VAL A 75 5.86 13.28 -2.87
C VAL A 75 5.03 14.51 -2.48
N ASN A 76 4.35 15.13 -3.45
CA ASN A 76 3.63 16.39 -3.22
C ASN A 76 2.26 16.19 -2.58
N GLU A 77 1.53 15.15 -2.98
CA GLU A 77 0.15 14.92 -2.55
C GLU A 77 0.06 14.15 -1.23
N ASP A 78 1.05 13.32 -0.92
CA ASP A 78 1.02 12.39 0.21
C ASP A 78 1.94 12.81 1.36
N SER A 79 2.43 14.06 1.37
CA SER A 79 3.36 14.55 2.38
C SER A 79 2.84 14.38 3.82
N SER A 80 1.53 14.41 4.02
CA SER A 80 0.86 14.18 5.31
C SER A 80 0.55 12.70 5.60
N LEU A 81 0.65 11.80 4.63
CA LEU A 81 0.25 10.40 4.76
C LEU A 81 1.38 9.56 5.35
N GLY A 82 1.31 9.30 6.65
CA GLY A 82 2.22 8.40 7.35
C GLY A 82 1.59 7.91 8.64
N HIS A 83 1.63 6.60 8.88
CA HIS A 83 1.15 5.99 10.13
C HIS A 83 2.04 4.85 10.59
N VAL A 84 2.05 4.66 11.90
CA VAL A 84 2.60 3.49 12.57
C VAL A 84 1.47 2.76 13.28
N HIS A 85 1.35 1.46 13.03
CA HIS A 85 0.52 0.55 13.83
C HIS A 85 1.43 -0.40 14.62
N MET A 86 1.13 -0.57 15.90
CA MET A 86 1.82 -1.51 16.78
C MET A 86 0.77 -2.33 17.52
N THR A 87 0.82 -3.65 17.37
CA THR A 87 0.05 -4.56 18.22
C THR A 87 0.60 -4.53 19.66
N PRO A 88 -0.17 -4.98 20.68
CA PRO A 88 0.18 -4.80 22.09
C PRO A 88 1.59 -5.25 22.49
N GLY A 89 2.05 -6.40 21.99
CA GLY A 89 3.38 -6.94 22.31
C GLY A 89 4.53 -6.18 21.64
N THR A 90 4.25 -5.33 20.66
CA THR A 90 5.26 -4.51 19.96
C THR A 90 5.33 -3.06 20.45
N GLY A 91 4.64 -2.72 21.54
CA GLY A 91 4.60 -1.37 22.08
C GLY A 91 5.98 -0.73 22.29
N GLY A 92 6.23 0.36 21.57
CA GLY A 92 7.47 1.14 21.62
C GLY A 92 8.65 0.45 20.93
N PHE A 93 8.40 -0.43 19.96
CA PHE A 93 9.44 -1.17 19.25
C PHE A 93 10.46 -0.23 18.61
N PHE A 94 10.01 0.80 17.90
CA PHE A 94 10.91 1.75 17.22
C PHE A 94 11.75 2.54 18.21
N GLU A 95 11.16 3.03 19.30
CA GLU A 95 11.90 3.80 20.30
C GLU A 95 12.95 2.94 21.00
N LYS A 96 12.60 1.68 21.33
CA LYS A 96 13.49 0.78 22.08
C LYS A 96 14.58 0.14 21.22
N ARG A 97 14.25 -0.25 19.99
CA ARG A 97 15.14 -1.03 19.11
C ARG A 97 15.80 -0.19 18.03
N CYS A 98 15.06 0.74 17.44
CA CYS A 98 15.55 1.61 16.36
C CYS A 98 16.04 2.97 16.88
N ARG A 99 15.78 3.29 18.16
CA ARG A 99 16.09 4.60 18.75
C ARG A 99 15.44 5.76 17.98
N ALA A 100 14.26 5.49 17.40
CA ALA A 100 13.50 6.44 16.60
C ALA A 100 12.08 6.55 17.17
N SER A 101 11.56 7.77 17.30
CA SER A 101 10.13 7.97 17.56
C SER A 101 9.30 7.51 16.37
N ASN A 102 8.00 7.31 16.59
CA ASN A 102 7.05 7.07 15.49
C ASN A 102 7.16 8.12 14.37
N ASP A 103 7.28 9.40 14.70
CA ASP A 103 7.43 10.45 13.69
C ASP A 103 8.76 10.34 12.93
N ALA A 104 9.85 10.01 13.63
CA ALA A 104 11.16 9.82 13.02
C ALA A 104 11.17 8.61 12.07
N ILE A 105 10.57 7.48 12.47
CA ILE A 105 10.52 6.29 11.61
C ILE A 105 9.60 6.50 10.40
N ILE A 106 8.49 7.23 10.56
CA ILE A 106 7.65 7.67 9.44
C ILE A 106 8.46 8.56 8.50
N GLY A 107 9.22 9.51 9.04
CA GLY A 107 10.10 10.39 8.26
C GLY A 107 11.15 9.61 7.46
N HIS A 108 11.81 8.63 8.08
CA HIS A 108 12.78 7.77 7.41
C HIS A 108 12.13 6.94 6.29
N MET A 109 10.95 6.36 6.54
CA MET A 109 10.22 5.59 5.53
C MET A 109 9.81 6.47 4.35
N LYS A 110 9.27 7.66 4.61
CA LYS A 110 8.91 8.64 3.56
C LYS A 110 10.13 9.05 2.74
N ALA A 111 11.24 9.40 3.39
CA ALA A 111 12.46 9.78 2.70
C ALA A 111 12.97 8.65 1.79
N HIS A 112 12.95 7.41 2.27
CA HIS A 112 13.31 6.24 1.47
C HIS A 112 12.39 6.07 0.26
N VAL A 113 11.07 6.08 0.47
CA VAL A 113 10.08 5.93 -0.60
C VAL A 113 10.21 7.04 -1.64
N TYR A 114 10.31 8.30 -1.22
CA TYR A 114 10.41 9.45 -2.12
C TYR A 114 11.70 9.43 -2.94
N ASN A 115 12.82 9.05 -2.32
CA ASN A 115 14.07 8.87 -3.05
C ASN A 115 13.94 7.78 -4.12
N THR A 116 13.36 6.63 -3.76
CA THR A 116 13.13 5.52 -4.70
C THR A 116 12.21 5.94 -5.86
N THR A 117 11.08 6.60 -5.57
CA THR A 117 10.16 7.13 -6.60
C THR A 117 10.87 8.13 -7.51
N SER A 118 11.70 9.01 -6.95
CA SER A 118 12.45 9.99 -7.72
C SER A 118 13.48 9.35 -8.65
N LEU A 119 14.25 8.36 -8.16
CA LEU A 119 15.23 7.63 -8.98
C LEU A 119 14.57 6.88 -10.14
N ALA A 120 13.41 6.25 -9.90
CA ALA A 120 12.66 5.57 -10.95
C ALA A 120 12.17 6.55 -12.05
N ALA A 121 11.69 7.74 -11.66
CA ALA A 121 11.28 8.77 -12.61
C ALA A 121 12.46 9.26 -13.47
N VAL A 122 13.64 9.44 -12.85
CA VAL A 122 14.87 9.81 -13.56
C VAL A 122 15.27 8.71 -14.56
N GLU A 123 15.27 7.45 -14.13
CA GLU A 123 15.60 6.32 -15.00
C GLU A 123 14.66 6.20 -16.22
N GLN A 124 13.36 6.39 -16.01
CA GLN A 124 12.37 6.42 -17.10
C GLN A 124 12.64 7.56 -18.09
N ALA A 125 12.95 8.77 -17.59
CA ALA A 125 13.27 9.90 -18.44
C ALA A 125 14.53 9.65 -19.30
N PHE A 126 15.57 9.03 -18.73
CA PHE A 126 16.78 8.67 -19.47
C PHE A 126 16.56 7.55 -20.49
N LYS A 127 15.73 6.54 -20.19
CA LYS A 127 15.42 5.45 -21.14
C LYS A 127 14.53 5.90 -22.31
N ALA A 128 13.79 6.98 -22.15
CA ALA A 128 12.92 7.55 -23.18
C ALA A 128 13.65 8.49 -24.16
N THR A 129 14.95 8.75 -23.94
CA THR A 129 15.81 9.59 -24.79
C THR A 129 16.76 8.72 -25.60
#